data_AF-A0A1I3XKL8-F1
#
_entry.id   AF-A0A1I3XKL8-F1
#
_cell.length_a   1.000
_cell.length_b   1.000
_cell.length_c   1.000
_cell.angle_alpha   90.00
_cell.angle_beta   90.00
_cell.angle_gamma   90.00
#
_symmetry.space_group_name_H-M   'P 1'
#
loop_
_entity.id
_entity.type
_entity.pdbx_description
1 polymer ?
#
loop_
_entity_poly.entity_id
_entity_poly.type
_entity_poly.pdbx_seq_one_letter_code
_entity_poly.pdbx_strand_id
1 'polypeptide(L)' 'MAEHVHVRLNHGLEVSEEGELIELSRCRCGATWSRAYRVDEGEPER' A
#
# COMPACT_ATOMS: atom_id res chain seq x y z
N MET A 1 21.16 17.45 15.82
CA MET A 1 21.02 16.26 14.95
C MET A 1 19.55 16.17 14.58
N ALA A 2 19.20 16.11 13.30
CA ALA A 2 17.81 15.97 12.86
C ALA A 2 17.58 14.51 12.44
N GLU A 3 16.60 13.86 13.04
CA GLU A 3 16.22 12.49 12.68
C GLU A 3 15.35 12.53 11.41
N HIS A 4 15.65 11.66 10.44
CA HIS A 4 14.84 11.54 9.24
C HIS A 4 13.66 10.61 9.53
N VAL A 5 12.44 11.17 9.53
CA VAL A 5 11.21 10.39 9.75
C VAL A 5 10.52 10.12 8.41
N HIS A 6 10.18 8.86 8.17
CA HIS A 6 9.47 8.43 6.98
C HIS A 6 7.96 8.54 7.18
N VAL A 7 7.30 9.39 6.40
CA VAL A 7 5.84 9.46 6.33
C VAL A 7 5.35 8.64 5.15
N ARG A 8 4.37 7.76 5.38
CA ARG A 8 3.70 7.00 4.32
C ARG A 8 2.54 7.82 3.75
N LEU A 9 2.70 8.31 2.54
CA LEU A 9 1.64 8.96 1.79
C LEU A 9 1.10 7.97 0.76
N ASN A 10 -0.22 7.82 0.70
CA ASN A 10 -0.86 7.03 -0.35
C ASN A 10 -0.45 7.60 -1.73
N HIS A 11 0.02 6.71 -2.60
CA HIS A 11 0.53 7.04 -3.92
C HIS A 11 -0.41 6.54 -5.03
N GLY A 12 -1.11 5.44 -4.80
CA GLY A 12 -2.01 4.83 -5.77
C GLY A 12 -2.46 3.44 -5.36
N LEU A 13 -3.26 2.84 -6.24
CA LEU A 13 -3.77 1.48 -6.13
C LEU A 13 -3.51 0.75 -7.46
N GLU A 14 -3.18 -0.53 -7.37
CA GLU A 14 -2.98 -1.45 -8.49
C GLU A 14 -3.69 -2.79 -8.20
N VAL A 15 -3.89 -3.61 -9.22
CA VAL A 15 -4.41 -4.98 -9.09
C VAL A 15 -3.37 -5.94 -9.66
N SER A 16 -3.00 -6.97 -8.93
CA SER A 16 -2.05 -7.99 -9.38
C SER A 16 -2.66 -8.94 -10.42
N GLU A 17 -1.83 -9.76 -11.06
CA GLU A 17 -2.31 -10.81 -11.97
C GLU A 17 -3.14 -11.88 -11.22
N GLU A 18 -2.82 -12.13 -9.95
CA GLU A 18 -3.59 -13.00 -9.06
C GLU A 18 -4.85 -12.34 -8.48
N GLY A 19 -5.15 -11.08 -8.85
CA GLY A 19 -6.34 -10.36 -8.40
C GLY A 19 -6.22 -9.71 -7.03
N GLU A 20 -5.02 -9.57 -6.48
CA GLU A 20 -4.81 -8.89 -5.20
C GLU A 20 -4.89 -7.36 -5.37
N LEU A 21 -5.51 -6.66 -4.43
CA LEU A 21 -5.47 -5.20 -4.41
C LEU A 21 -4.14 -4.76 -3.78
N ILE A 22 -3.33 -3.99 -4.52
CA ILE A 22 -2.04 -3.48 -4.05
C ILE A 22 -2.18 -1.98 -3.77
N GLU A 23 -1.95 -1.58 -2.52
CA GLU A 23 -1.78 -0.18 -2.15
C GLU A 23 -0.32 0.22 -2.24
N LEU A 24 -0.06 1.30 -2.98
CA LEU A 24 1.26 1.90 -3.10
C LEU A 24 1.35 3.12 -2.19
N SER A 25 2.45 3.24 -1.47
CA SER A 25 2.77 4.38 -0.61
C SER A 25 4.19 4.89 -0.89
N ARG A 26 4.39 6.19 -0.75
CA ARG A 26 5.72 6.81 -0.87
C ARG A 26 5.95 7.91 0.16
N CYS A 27 7.22 8.15 0.45
CA CYS A 27 7.66 9.33 1.18
C CYS A 27 8.26 10.34 0.20
N ARG A 28 8.23 11.62 0.55
CA ARG A 28 8.85 12.68 -0.27
C ARG A 28 10.37 12.53 -0.40
N CYS A 29 11.01 11.74 0.46
CA CYS A 29 12.43 11.42 0.36
C CYS A 29 12.75 10.30 -0.67
N GLY A 30 11.73 9.70 -1.29
CA GLY A 30 11.90 8.66 -2.30
C GLY A 30 11.73 7.22 -1.80
N ALA A 31 11.62 7.00 -0.48
CA ALA A 31 11.27 5.69 0.05
C ALA A 31 9.86 5.28 -0.41
N THR A 32 9.69 4.00 -0.75
CA THR A 32 8.43 3.42 -1.24
C THR A 32 8.04 2.19 -0.43
N TRP A 33 6.74 1.93 -0.36
CA TRP A 33 6.15 0.74 0.27
C TRP A 33 4.96 0.28 -0.56
N SER A 34 4.67 -1.01 -0.50
CA SER A 34 3.44 -1.58 -1.02
C SER A 34 2.77 -2.46 0.04
N ARG A 35 1.44 -2.58 -0.02
CA ARG A 35 0.66 -3.51 0.79
C ARG A 35 -0.35 -4.23 -0.09
N ALA A 36 -0.24 -5.55 -0.19
CA ALA A 36 -1.20 -6.39 -0.88
C ALA A 36 -2.33 -6.77 0.09
N TYR A 37 -3.56 -6.68 -0.40
CA TYR A 37 -4.76 -7.16 0.24
C TYR A 37 -5.31 -8.31 -0.61
N ARG A 38 -5.32 -9.50 -0.02
CA ARG A 38 -6.02 -10.64 -0.60
C ARG A 38 -7.45 -10.59 -0.12
N VAL A 39 -8.39 -10.63 -1.07
CA VAL A 39 -9.79 -10.86 -0.75
C VAL A 39 -9.94 -12.37 -0.67
N ASP A 40 -10.09 -12.91 0.55
CA ASP A 40 -10.65 -14.26 0.69
C ASP A 40 -12.05 -14.27 0.04
N GLU A 41 -12.46 -15.38 -0.57
CA GLU A 41 -13.79 -15.54 -1.22
C GLU A 41 -14.98 -15.47 -0.24
N GLY A 42 -14.85 -14.74 0.87
CA GLY A 42 -15.90 -14.47 1.84
C GLY A 42 -16.78 -13.30 1.43
N GLU A 43 -18.08 -13.40 1.74
CA GLU A 43 -19.03 -12.29 1.57
C GLU A 43 -18.54 -11.03 2.32
N PRO A 44 -18.79 -9.83 1.78
CA PRO A 44 -18.38 -8.59 2.43
C PRO A 44 -19.01 -8.49 3.83
N GLU A 45 -18.20 -8.09 4.82
CA GLU A 45 -18.68 -7.87 6.18
C GLU A 45 -19.81 -6.83 6.17
N ARG A 46 -20.94 -7.20 6.76
CA ARG A 46 -22.19 -6.42 6.75
C ARG A 46 -22.23 -5.29 7.77
#